data_AF-A0A4Y7TF38-F1
#
_entry.id   AF-A0A4Y7TF38-F1
#
_cell.length_a   1.000
_cell.length_b   1.000
_cell.length_c   1.000
_cell.angle_alpha   90.00
_cell.angle_beta   90.00
_cell.angle_gamma   90.00
#
_symmetry.space_group_name_H-M   'P 1'
#
loop_
_entity.id
_entity.type
_entity.pdbx_description
1 polymer ?
#
loop_
_entity_poly.entity_id
_entity_poly.type
_entity_poly.pdbx_seq_one_letter_code
_entity_poly.pdbx_strand_id
1 'polypeptide(L)'
;MATQKTKAVRVELVCRLATPASPQDLGRTQAHLEDAQKEKKYLQIQLERIERRIEELDDFFNQMTSPISRIPPEILGEIFYWAWSLEESRRQSFLIGLCQVCKAWQDAAHLVPRLWQRIAVDAAQLTPLSYEAVSSWLARSKGLPKAMHLSTEECDISVRSVAHGEQRVRRVCAGVANCLFSSRTFAKILKAGPSLQMIMIQCPTPECFQNLSVSLSSFIDDTPTPFWNSTASVWISTNWGEEWTSTSLLSSTLCFLPQEVTDLGIQLPHTTAFGPSVKPDDMKVEIPSSMLQNLTSFNLTCSWTASHILPLLQHCTNLRFLTLDFGLGYSANWDEDDAFMQSTVECGIVLPNLRTLFLNNIDVDSVGSLPLLKLPALRELSISFGLGDWHPYCGLPLEMTPTLGSAFSDFLSGGSVDTPSTL
;
A
#
# COMPACT_ATOMS: atom_id res chain seq x y z
N MET A 1 33.33 7.59 -8.44
CA MET A 1 34.73 7.16 -8.66
C MET A 1 35.47 8.25 -9.42
N ALA A 2 36.13 9.16 -8.71
CA ALA A 2 36.98 10.19 -9.29
C ALA A 2 38.43 9.84 -8.93
N THR A 3 39.20 9.40 -9.92
CA THR A 3 40.63 9.10 -9.81
C THR A 3 41.38 10.43 -9.69
N GLN A 4 41.78 10.76 -8.47
CA GLN A 4 42.62 11.92 -8.18
C GLN A 4 44.01 11.66 -8.77
N LYS A 5 44.33 12.34 -9.89
CA LYS A 5 45.64 12.30 -10.53
C LYS A 5 46.68 12.92 -9.59
N THR A 6 47.49 12.07 -8.97
CA THR A 6 48.70 12.46 -8.25
C THR A 6 49.68 13.08 -9.25
N LYS A 7 49.80 14.42 -9.24
CA LYS A 7 50.84 15.15 -9.97
C LYS A 7 52.19 14.80 -9.34
N ALA A 8 53.01 14.04 -10.05
CA ALA A 8 54.41 13.84 -9.70
C ALA A 8 55.15 15.17 -9.84
N VAL A 9 55.44 15.83 -8.72
CA VAL A 9 56.32 16.99 -8.67
C VAL A 9 57.76 16.47 -8.76
N ARG A 10 58.35 16.60 -9.94
CA ARG A 10 59.76 16.27 -10.19
C ARG A 10 60.62 17.42 -9.64
N VAL A 11 61.17 17.23 -8.46
CA VAL A 11 62.14 18.16 -7.86
C VAL A 11 63.49 17.92 -8.53
N GLU A 12 63.87 18.77 -9.49
CA GLU A 12 65.25 18.82 -10.00
C GLU A 12 66.16 19.42 -8.93
N LEU A 13 66.94 18.57 -8.26
CA LEU A 13 68.03 19.00 -7.39
C LEU A 13 69.17 19.56 -8.25
N VAL A 14 69.19 20.88 -8.42
CA VAL A 14 70.37 21.59 -8.93
C VAL A 14 71.44 21.58 -7.84
N CYS A 15 72.39 20.65 -7.92
CA CYS A 15 73.60 20.61 -7.09
C CYS A 15 74.48 21.83 -7.38
N ARG A 16 74.19 22.97 -6.73
CA ARG A 16 75.19 24.02 -6.54
C ARG A 16 76.22 23.49 -5.55
N LEU A 17 77.47 23.34 -6.00
CA LEU A 17 78.62 22.93 -5.19
C LEU A 17 78.68 23.80 -3.92
N ALA A 18 78.27 23.21 -2.80
CA ALA A 18 78.28 23.86 -1.51
C ALA A 18 79.73 24.11 -1.09
N THR A 19 80.03 25.36 -0.74
CA THR A 19 81.21 25.71 0.04
C THR A 19 81.27 24.82 1.30
N PRO A 20 82.44 24.28 1.67
CA PRO A 20 82.56 23.41 2.83
C PRO A 20 82.06 24.16 4.07
N ALA A 21 81.03 23.61 4.70
CA ALA A 21 80.43 24.18 5.89
C ALA A 21 81.51 24.39 6.96
N SER A 22 81.52 25.58 7.57
CA SER A 22 82.42 25.89 8.67
C SER A 22 82.24 24.85 9.79
N PRO A 23 83.30 24.38 10.46
CA PRO A 23 83.20 23.49 11.62
C PRO A 23 82.23 24.00 12.70
N GLN A 24 82.04 25.32 12.79
CA GLN A 24 81.07 25.94 13.69
C GLN A 24 79.60 25.73 13.27
N ASP A 25 79.32 25.65 11.96
CA ASP A 25 77.97 25.40 11.44
C ASP A 25 77.57 23.94 11.64
N LEU A 26 78.53 23.02 11.55
CA LEU A 26 78.34 21.58 11.81
C LEU A 26 77.99 21.30 13.29
N GLY A 27 78.60 22.03 14.22
CA GLY A 27 78.25 21.97 15.64
C GLY A 27 76.83 22.47 15.93
N ARG A 28 76.40 23.55 15.25
CA ARG A 28 75.03 24.08 15.39
C ARG A 28 73.99 23.13 14.81
N THR A 29 74.22 22.56 13.63
CA THR A 29 73.28 21.60 13.03
C THR A 29 73.16 20.33 13.85
N GLN A 30 74.26 19.87 14.47
CA GLN A 30 74.22 18.71 15.36
C GLN A 30 73.44 18.98 16.65
N ALA A 31 73.60 20.16 17.27
CA ALA A 31 72.79 20.56 18.42
C ALA A 31 71.29 20.64 18.07
N HIS A 32 70.95 21.22 16.92
CA HIS A 32 69.56 21.26 16.44
C HIS A 32 68.99 19.86 16.15
N LEU A 33 69.80 18.93 15.65
CA LEU A 33 69.38 17.54 15.42
C LEU A 33 69.10 16.82 16.74
N GLU A 34 69.95 16.99 17.75
CA GLU A 34 69.76 16.41 19.07
C GLU A 34 68.49 16.95 19.75
N ASP A 35 68.23 18.26 19.63
CA ASP A 35 67.03 18.88 20.18
C ASP A 35 65.76 18.40 19.45
N ALA A 36 65.79 18.32 18.12
CA ALA A 36 64.68 17.77 17.34
C ALA A 36 64.43 16.28 17.67
N GLN A 37 65.47 15.50 17.95
CA GLN A 37 65.34 14.11 18.39
C GLN A 37 64.72 13.99 19.78
N LYS A 38 65.08 14.89 20.72
CA LYS A 38 64.45 14.96 22.05
C LYS A 38 62.98 15.34 21.93
N GLU A 39 62.65 16.34 21.12
CA GLU A 39 61.27 16.76 20.88
C GLU A 39 60.44 15.63 20.26
N LYS A 40 60.98 14.92 19.26
CA LYS A 40 60.33 13.75 18.67
C LYS A 40 60.00 12.69 19.73
N LYS A 41 60.95 12.33 20.59
CA LYS A 41 60.72 11.35 21.66
C LYS A 41 59.66 11.82 22.65
N TYR A 42 59.69 13.10 23.01
CA TYR A 42 58.67 13.70 23.88
C TYR A 42 57.27 13.60 23.26
N LEU A 43 57.12 13.95 21.99
CA LEU A 43 55.85 13.85 21.28
C LEU A 43 55.37 12.40 21.14
N GLN A 44 56.26 11.44 20.93
CA GLN A 44 55.90 10.02 20.89
C GLN A 44 55.30 9.55 22.23
N ILE A 45 55.90 9.94 23.35
CA ILE A 45 55.37 9.61 24.68
C ILE A 45 54.00 10.27 24.91
N GLN A 46 53.82 11.51 24.46
CA GLN A 46 52.52 12.19 24.55
C GLN A 46 51.45 11.48 23.71
N LEU A 47 51.82 11.00 22.52
CA LEU A 47 50.92 10.27 21.63
C LEU A 47 50.46 8.95 22.26
N GLU A 48 51.39 8.13 22.77
CA GLU A 48 51.07 6.89 23.49
C GLU A 48 50.18 7.13 24.72
N ARG A 49 50.41 8.24 25.43
CA ARG A 49 49.59 8.62 26.60
C ARG A 49 48.16 9.01 26.19
N ILE A 50 48.01 9.73 25.09
CA ILE A 50 46.70 10.12 24.55
C ILE A 50 45.97 8.88 24.04
N GLU A 51 46.65 7.99 23.31
CA GLU A 51 46.07 6.73 22.81
C GLU A 51 45.54 5.86 23.96
N ARG A 52 46.33 5.65 25.02
CA ARG A 52 45.87 4.90 26.20
C ARG A 52 44.64 5.52 26.85
N ARG A 53 44.58 6.85 26.91
CA ARG A 53 43.46 7.57 27.54
C ARG A 53 42.20 7.54 26.68
N ILE A 54 42.35 7.46 25.36
CA ILE A 54 41.23 7.19 24.45
C ILE A 54 40.70 5.78 24.71
N GLU A 55 41.58 4.78 24.83
CA GLU A 55 41.21 3.39 25.10
C GLU A 55 40.48 3.21 26.45
N GLU A 56 41.00 3.84 27.52
CA GLU A 56 40.34 3.87 28.84
C GLU A 56 38.97 4.55 28.82
N LEU A 57 38.84 5.65 28.08
CA LEU A 57 37.56 6.34 27.93
C LEU A 57 36.58 5.51 27.10
N ASP A 58 37.03 4.84 26.06
CA ASP A 58 36.20 3.99 25.23
C ASP A 58 35.66 2.80 26.05
N ASP A 59 36.51 2.15 26.87
CA ASP A 59 36.08 1.12 27.81
C ASP A 59 35.08 1.64 28.85
N PHE A 60 35.32 2.83 29.42
CA PHE A 60 34.41 3.44 30.38
C PHE A 60 33.06 3.82 29.75
N PHE A 61 33.10 4.41 28.55
CA PHE A 61 31.88 4.71 27.80
C PHE A 61 31.17 3.43 27.40
N ASN A 62 31.86 2.37 26.97
CA ASN A 62 31.30 1.05 26.69
C ASN A 62 30.64 0.43 27.94
N GLN A 63 31.24 0.56 29.13
CA GLN A 63 30.62 0.13 30.39
C GLN A 63 29.42 0.98 30.82
N MET A 64 29.44 2.27 30.46
CA MET A 64 28.34 3.21 30.68
C MET A 64 27.34 3.27 29.52
N THR A 65 27.57 2.56 28.40
CA THR A 65 26.76 2.71 27.20
C THR A 65 25.33 2.37 27.56
N SER A 66 24.50 3.42 27.55
CA SER A 66 23.06 3.53 27.73
C SER A 66 22.38 2.38 28.50
N PRO A 67 21.62 2.64 29.58
CA PRO A 67 20.79 1.64 30.25
C PRO A 67 19.97 0.73 29.31
N ILE A 68 19.68 1.18 28.08
CA ILE A 68 19.01 0.42 27.02
C ILE A 68 19.80 -0.82 26.54
N SER A 69 21.13 -0.84 26.67
CA SER A 69 22.00 -1.97 26.29
C SER A 69 21.85 -3.17 27.23
N ARG A 70 21.36 -2.93 28.46
CA ARG A 70 21.10 -3.96 29.46
C ARG A 70 19.72 -4.59 29.32
N ILE A 71 18.87 -4.03 28.45
CA ILE A 71 17.54 -4.57 28.19
C ILE A 71 17.72 -5.84 27.34
N PRO A 72 17.16 -6.99 27.77
CA PRO A 72 17.18 -8.19 26.95
C PRO A 72 16.58 -7.91 25.57
N PRO A 73 17.15 -8.47 24.50
CA PRO A 73 16.72 -8.16 23.14
C PRO A 73 15.25 -8.51 22.87
N GLU A 74 14.68 -9.47 23.61
CA GLU A 74 13.26 -9.82 23.56
C GLU A 74 12.39 -8.66 24.07
N ILE A 75 12.75 -8.06 25.21
CA ILE A 75 12.02 -6.93 25.78
C ILE A 75 12.18 -5.70 24.88
N LEU A 76 13.38 -5.48 24.34
CA LEU A 76 13.63 -4.40 23.41
C LEU A 76 12.82 -4.57 22.12
N GLY A 77 12.72 -5.79 21.60
CA GLY A 77 11.90 -6.13 20.45
C GLY A 77 10.40 -5.90 20.67
N GLU A 78 9.89 -6.22 21.86
CA GLU A 78 8.50 -5.89 22.23
C GLU A 78 8.27 -4.38 22.30
N ILE A 79 9.20 -3.62 22.89
CA ILE A 79 9.15 -2.15 22.88
C ILE A 79 9.09 -1.62 21.44
N PHE A 80 9.90 -2.17 20.53
CA PHE A 80 9.86 -1.80 19.12
C PHE A 80 8.52 -2.13 18.47
N TYR A 81 7.90 -3.27 18.80
CA TYR A 81 6.58 -3.63 18.28
C TYR A 81 5.50 -2.65 18.72
N TRP A 82 5.48 -2.26 20.00
CA TRP A 82 4.55 -1.25 20.51
C TRP A 82 4.79 0.11 19.86
N ALA A 83 6.03 0.58 19.80
CA ALA A 83 6.37 1.85 19.16
C ALA A 83 6.01 1.86 17.66
N TRP A 84 6.26 0.75 16.97
CA TRP A 84 5.91 0.54 15.57
C TRP A 84 4.39 0.55 15.32
N SER A 85 3.59 0.04 16.26
CA SER A 85 2.13 0.01 16.14
C SER A 85 1.49 1.41 16.16
N LEU A 86 2.15 2.39 16.79
CA LEU A 86 1.68 3.77 16.90
C LEU A 86 1.96 4.61 15.63
N GLU A 87 2.94 4.22 14.82
CA GLU A 87 3.44 5.00 13.66
C GLU A 87 3.00 4.40 12.32
N GLU A 88 1.69 4.39 12.04
CA GLU A 88 1.12 3.70 10.86
C GLU A 88 1.71 4.15 9.51
N SER A 89 1.96 5.46 9.34
CA SER A 89 2.43 6.03 8.07
C SER A 89 3.93 5.87 7.82
N ARG A 90 4.73 5.56 8.86
CA ARG A 90 6.21 5.50 8.78
C ARG A 90 6.81 4.20 9.29
N ARG A 91 6.00 3.15 9.41
CA ARG A 91 6.37 1.82 9.91
C ARG A 91 7.72 1.31 9.42
N GLN A 92 8.00 1.42 8.12
CA GLN A 92 9.24 0.90 7.55
C GLN A 92 10.45 1.79 7.83
N SER A 93 10.32 3.10 7.60
CA SER A 93 11.39 4.05 7.89
C SER A 93 11.75 4.03 9.37
N PHE A 94 10.76 3.87 10.24
CA PHE A 94 10.95 3.65 11.67
C PHE A 94 11.80 2.40 11.95
N LEU A 95 11.43 1.25 11.38
CA LEU A 95 12.20 0.01 11.57
C LEU A 95 13.61 0.06 10.98
N ILE A 96 13.76 0.68 9.82
CA ILE A 96 15.08 0.92 9.21
C ILE A 96 15.91 1.81 10.14
N GLY A 97 15.31 2.87 10.69
CA GLY A 97 15.94 3.74 11.68
C GLY A 97 16.38 2.99 12.93
N LEU A 98 15.52 2.13 13.49
CA LEU A 98 15.86 1.26 14.63
C LEU A 98 17.05 0.36 14.32
N CYS A 99 17.07 -0.26 13.14
CA CYS A 99 18.18 -1.12 12.71
C CYS A 99 19.49 -0.34 12.44
N GLN A 100 19.43 0.98 12.30
CA GLN A 100 20.59 1.85 12.08
C GLN A 100 21.16 2.44 13.38
N VAL A 101 20.48 2.28 14.54
CA VAL A 101 20.96 2.81 15.82
C VAL A 101 22.24 2.12 16.28
N CYS A 102 22.18 0.80 16.46
CA CYS A 102 23.35 -0.03 16.81
C CYS A 102 23.07 -1.51 16.48
N LYS A 103 24.12 -2.33 16.53
CA LYS A 103 24.01 -3.78 16.26
C LYS A 103 23.01 -4.49 17.19
N ALA A 104 23.01 -4.15 18.49
CA ALA A 104 22.09 -4.76 19.45
C ALA A 104 20.61 -4.45 19.13
N TRP A 105 20.29 -3.25 18.65
CA TRP A 105 18.93 -2.88 18.24
C TRP A 105 18.54 -3.57 16.93
N GLN A 106 19.46 -3.68 15.98
CA GLN A 106 19.23 -4.45 14.76
C GLN A 106 18.93 -5.92 15.07
N ASP A 107 19.73 -6.54 15.94
CA ASP A 107 19.54 -7.93 16.36
C ASP A 107 18.21 -8.12 17.10
N ALA A 108 17.86 -7.21 18.02
CA ALA A 108 16.57 -7.21 18.71
C ALA A 108 15.39 -7.09 17.73
N ALA A 109 15.47 -6.20 16.73
CA ALA A 109 14.45 -6.05 15.71
C ALA A 109 14.32 -7.32 14.83
N HIS A 110 15.43 -7.98 14.49
CA HIS A 110 15.43 -9.24 13.74
C HIS A 110 14.84 -10.41 14.53
N LEU A 111 14.90 -10.36 15.87
CA LEU A 111 14.32 -11.39 16.74
C LEU A 111 12.79 -11.35 16.81
N VAL A 112 12.14 -10.30 16.32
CA VAL A 112 10.68 -10.14 16.35
C VAL A 112 10.09 -10.22 14.93
N PRO A 113 9.70 -11.42 14.43
CA PRO A 113 9.18 -11.60 13.08
C PRO A 113 7.93 -10.76 12.76
N ARG A 114 7.13 -10.40 13.78
CA ARG A 114 5.92 -9.59 13.61
C ARG A 114 6.19 -8.20 13.01
N LEU A 115 7.36 -7.63 13.29
CA LEU A 115 7.79 -6.35 12.71
C LEU A 115 7.95 -6.40 11.19
N TRP A 116 8.15 -7.59 10.64
CA TRP A 116 8.49 -7.81 9.22
C TRP A 116 7.33 -8.40 8.40
N GLN A 117 6.15 -8.59 9.02
CA GLN A 117 4.96 -9.15 8.34
C GLN A 117 4.39 -8.23 7.27
N ARG A 118 4.55 -6.91 7.45
CA ARG A 118 3.95 -5.89 6.59
C ARG A 118 5.04 -5.12 5.87
N ILE A 119 4.86 -4.92 4.58
CA ILE A 119 5.71 -4.07 3.76
C ILE A 119 4.81 -3.13 2.95
N ALA A 120 5.10 -1.83 2.99
CA ALA A 120 4.52 -0.85 2.08
C ALA A 120 5.54 -0.55 0.98
N VAL A 121 5.12 -0.49 -0.26
CA VAL A 121 6.01 -0.17 -1.39
C VAL A 121 5.39 0.99 -2.12
N ASP A 122 6.01 2.16 -1.94
CA ASP A 122 5.67 3.35 -2.70
C ASP A 122 6.33 3.27 -4.08
N ALA A 123 5.51 3.24 -5.13
CA ALA A 123 5.97 3.16 -6.51
C ALA A 123 6.86 4.35 -6.91
N ALA A 124 6.60 5.54 -6.36
CA ALA A 124 7.38 6.74 -6.66
C ALA A 124 8.77 6.71 -5.98
N GLN A 125 8.88 6.05 -4.83
CA GLN A 125 10.14 5.94 -4.07
C GLN A 125 10.97 4.69 -4.46
N LEU A 126 10.60 4.00 -5.54
CA LEU A 126 11.14 2.70 -5.93
C LEU A 126 12.63 2.64 -6.30
N THR A 127 13.39 3.72 -6.17
CA THR A 127 14.84 3.67 -6.45
C THR A 127 15.65 3.38 -5.18
N PRO A 128 16.25 2.17 -5.03
CA PRO A 128 16.02 0.92 -5.74
C PRO A 128 15.41 -0.10 -4.76
N LEU A 129 14.09 -0.11 -4.57
CA LEU A 129 13.44 -1.20 -3.86
C LEU A 129 13.42 -2.41 -4.80
N SER A 130 14.51 -3.18 -4.76
CA SER A 130 14.69 -4.35 -5.59
C SER A 130 13.80 -5.49 -5.10
N TYR A 131 13.50 -6.42 -6.00
CA TYR A 131 12.83 -7.67 -5.66
C TYR A 131 13.50 -8.39 -4.47
N GLU A 132 14.84 -8.36 -4.44
CA GLU A 132 15.65 -8.98 -3.39
C GLU A 132 15.48 -8.26 -2.04
N ALA A 133 15.31 -6.94 -2.03
CA ALA A 133 15.07 -6.17 -0.82
C ALA A 133 13.70 -6.50 -0.21
N VAL A 134 12.64 -6.52 -1.04
CA VAL A 134 11.29 -6.92 -0.62
C VAL A 134 11.27 -8.35 -0.11
N SER A 135 11.90 -9.27 -0.85
CA SER A 135 11.99 -10.68 -0.48
C SER A 135 12.75 -10.86 0.83
N SER A 136 13.87 -10.15 1.01
CA SER A 136 14.67 -10.19 2.24
C SER A 136 13.94 -9.62 3.45
N TRP A 137 13.14 -8.56 3.25
CA TRP A 137 12.27 -8.00 4.29
C TRP A 137 11.24 -9.04 4.74
N LEU A 138 10.48 -9.57 3.78
CA LEU A 138 9.40 -10.51 4.04
C LEU A 138 9.89 -11.86 4.56
N ALA A 139 11.08 -12.32 4.19
CA ALA A 139 11.69 -13.55 4.72
C ALA A 139 11.89 -13.50 6.25
N ARG A 140 12.08 -12.30 6.82
CA ARG A 140 12.26 -12.11 8.28
C ARG A 140 10.99 -12.34 9.08
N SER A 141 9.82 -12.30 8.44
CA SER A 141 8.54 -12.65 9.09
C SER A 141 8.39 -14.16 9.36
N LYS A 142 9.32 -14.99 8.86
CA LYS A 142 9.34 -16.45 9.03
C LYS A 142 8.01 -17.06 8.51
N GLY A 143 7.37 -17.92 9.31
CA GLY A 143 6.10 -18.57 8.98
C GLY A 143 4.86 -17.73 9.26
N LEU A 144 5.00 -16.46 9.63
CA LEU A 144 3.83 -15.61 9.90
C LEU A 144 3.18 -15.15 8.58
N PRO A 145 1.87 -14.85 8.62
CA PRO A 145 1.20 -14.35 7.44
C PRO A 145 1.74 -12.98 7.04
N LYS A 146 1.92 -12.80 5.73
CA LYS A 146 2.58 -11.64 5.15
C LYS A 146 1.56 -10.76 4.44
N ALA A 147 1.71 -9.45 4.57
CA ALA A 147 0.88 -8.49 3.88
C ALA A 147 1.74 -7.47 3.14
N MET A 148 1.29 -7.08 1.95
CA MET A 148 1.93 -6.09 1.12
C MET A 148 0.94 -4.98 0.80
N HIS A 149 1.36 -3.73 0.96
CA HIS A 149 0.64 -2.56 0.49
C HIS A 149 1.45 -1.92 -0.65
N LEU A 150 0.91 -1.93 -1.86
CA LEU A 150 1.45 -1.23 -3.02
C LEU A 150 0.68 0.08 -3.18
N SER A 151 1.36 1.21 -3.12
CA SER A 151 0.74 2.52 -3.27
C SER A 151 1.63 3.46 -4.07
N THR A 152 1.07 4.53 -4.59
CA THR A 152 1.82 5.72 -5.05
C THR A 152 0.86 6.88 -5.12
N GLU A 153 1.36 8.08 -4.93
CA GLU A 153 0.59 9.29 -5.18
C GLU A 153 0.72 9.76 -6.63
N GLU A 154 1.76 9.32 -7.34
CA GLU A 154 2.14 9.78 -8.68
C GLU A 154 2.12 8.62 -9.69
N CYS A 155 1.56 8.83 -10.90
CA CYS A 155 1.65 7.82 -11.99
C CYS A 155 3.03 7.85 -12.68
N ASP A 156 3.62 9.04 -12.86
CA ASP A 156 4.74 9.27 -13.78
C ASP A 156 5.99 9.82 -13.07
N ILE A 157 7.14 9.33 -13.49
CA ILE A 157 8.48 9.79 -13.08
C ILE A 157 8.76 11.21 -13.60
N SER A 158 8.12 11.62 -14.70
CA SER A 158 8.53 12.79 -15.50
C SER A 158 7.83 14.12 -15.18
N VAL A 159 6.67 14.11 -14.53
CA VAL A 159 5.87 15.33 -14.30
C VAL A 159 5.93 15.74 -12.84
N ARG A 160 7.05 16.34 -12.42
CA ARG A 160 7.01 17.32 -11.32
C ARG A 160 6.25 18.53 -11.86
N SER A 161 4.94 18.50 -11.72
CA SER A 161 4.06 19.59 -12.14
C SER A 161 4.55 20.88 -11.48
N VAL A 162 5.10 21.78 -12.30
CA VAL A 162 5.47 23.13 -11.87
C VAL A 162 4.15 23.80 -11.52
N ALA A 163 3.91 24.00 -10.22
CA ALA A 163 2.69 24.61 -9.71
C ALA A 163 2.54 26.03 -10.26
N HIS A 164 1.80 26.19 -11.34
CA HIS A 164 1.42 27.48 -11.90
C HIS A 164 -0.11 27.54 -11.98
N GLY A 165 -0.72 28.09 -10.93
CA GLY A 165 -2.14 28.39 -10.82
C GLY A 165 -2.98 27.31 -10.13
N GLU A 166 -4.03 27.72 -9.43
CA GLU A 166 -5.01 26.88 -8.69
C GLU A 166 -5.83 25.93 -9.57
N GLN A 167 -5.42 25.70 -10.82
CA GLN A 167 -6.12 24.81 -11.71
C GLN A 167 -5.79 23.37 -11.29
N ARG A 168 -6.82 22.60 -10.91
CA ARG A 168 -6.68 21.18 -10.59
C ARG A 168 -6.07 20.46 -11.80
N VAL A 169 -4.77 20.25 -11.78
CA VAL A 169 -4.06 19.51 -12.82
C VAL A 169 -4.53 18.07 -12.71
N ARG A 170 -5.29 17.63 -13.72
CA ARG A 170 -5.69 16.24 -13.90
C ARG A 170 -4.42 15.38 -13.99
N ARG A 171 -4.24 14.45 -13.06
CA ARG A 171 -3.24 13.38 -13.08
C ARG A 171 -3.63 12.35 -14.13
N VAL A 172 -3.40 12.68 -15.40
CA VAL A 172 -3.48 11.67 -16.47
C VAL A 172 -2.25 10.79 -16.41
N CYS A 173 -2.45 9.48 -16.47
CA CYS A 173 -1.31 8.57 -16.52
C CYS A 173 -0.60 8.64 -17.86
N ALA A 174 0.74 8.74 -17.86
CA ALA A 174 1.57 8.92 -19.05
C ALA A 174 1.69 7.66 -19.95
N GLY A 175 0.79 6.68 -19.79
CA GLY A 175 0.76 5.42 -20.52
C GLY A 175 1.69 4.34 -19.98
N VAL A 176 1.60 3.14 -20.57
CA VAL A 176 2.30 1.91 -20.11
C VAL A 176 3.80 2.13 -19.91
N ALA A 177 4.46 2.85 -20.83
CA ALA A 177 5.91 3.02 -20.81
C ALA A 177 6.44 3.83 -19.62
N ASN A 178 5.62 4.74 -19.07
CA ASN A 178 6.02 5.68 -18.01
C ASN A 178 5.27 5.44 -16.70
N CYS A 179 4.26 4.57 -16.71
CA CYS A 179 3.49 4.24 -15.52
C CYS A 179 4.32 3.37 -14.56
N LEU A 180 4.47 3.84 -13.32
CA LEU A 180 5.20 3.11 -12.28
C LEU A 180 4.62 1.72 -12.00
N PHE A 181 3.29 1.56 -12.13
CA PHE A 181 2.61 0.28 -11.96
C PHE A 181 2.81 -0.71 -13.12
N SER A 182 3.28 -0.25 -14.28
CA SER A 182 3.71 -1.15 -15.36
C SER A 182 5.04 -1.84 -15.04
N SER A 183 5.74 -1.45 -13.97
CA SER A 183 7.07 -1.95 -13.64
C SER A 183 7.10 -3.47 -13.52
N ARG A 184 8.00 -4.12 -14.27
CA ARG A 184 8.24 -5.56 -14.19
C ARG A 184 8.64 -6.01 -12.78
N THR A 185 9.22 -5.11 -11.98
CA THR A 185 9.58 -5.41 -10.59
C THR A 185 8.35 -5.70 -9.75
N PHE A 186 7.24 -4.98 -9.93
CA PHE A 186 6.00 -5.26 -9.21
C PHE A 186 5.39 -6.58 -9.62
N ALA A 187 5.30 -6.83 -10.93
CA ALA A 187 4.81 -8.10 -11.43
C ALA A 187 5.64 -9.28 -10.89
N LYS A 188 6.97 -9.13 -10.86
CA LYS A 188 7.89 -10.12 -10.27
C LYS A 188 7.68 -10.29 -8.77
N ILE A 189 7.53 -9.21 -8.01
CA ILE A 189 7.27 -9.27 -6.56
C ILE A 189 5.96 -10.00 -6.27
N LEU A 190 4.89 -9.70 -7.00
CA LEU A 190 3.57 -10.26 -6.76
C LEU A 190 3.47 -11.72 -7.22
N LYS A 191 4.07 -12.08 -8.37
CA LYS A 191 3.99 -13.43 -8.93
C LYS A 191 5.08 -14.38 -8.45
N ALA A 192 6.33 -13.92 -8.44
CA ALA A 192 7.49 -14.76 -8.11
C ALA A 192 7.99 -14.57 -6.66
N GLY A 193 7.46 -13.58 -5.95
CA GLY A 193 7.85 -13.29 -4.57
C GLY A 193 7.34 -14.31 -3.54
N PRO A 194 7.59 -14.04 -2.25
CA PRO A 194 7.12 -14.91 -1.17
C PRO A 194 5.59 -14.94 -1.12
N SER A 195 5.01 -16.04 -0.62
CA SER A 195 3.56 -16.13 -0.38
C SER A 195 3.06 -14.97 0.49
N LEU A 196 2.10 -14.23 -0.05
CA LEU A 196 1.41 -13.10 0.57
C LEU A 196 0.00 -13.59 0.95
N GLN A 197 -0.43 -13.32 2.19
CA GLN A 197 -1.80 -13.61 2.60
C GLN A 197 -2.74 -12.46 2.22
N MET A 198 -2.24 -11.24 2.28
CA MET A 198 -3.01 -10.02 2.06
C MET A 198 -2.26 -9.06 1.14
N ILE A 199 -2.95 -8.53 0.14
CA ILE A 199 -2.39 -7.57 -0.81
C ILE A 199 -3.32 -6.38 -0.91
N MET A 200 -2.79 -5.19 -0.63
CA MET A 200 -3.50 -3.94 -0.81
C MET A 200 -2.84 -3.19 -1.97
N ILE A 201 -3.62 -2.75 -2.94
CA ILE A 201 -3.16 -2.05 -4.13
C ILE A 201 -3.92 -0.72 -4.16
N GLN A 202 -3.18 0.39 -4.07
CA GLN A 202 -3.71 1.74 -4.16
C GLN A 202 -3.10 2.42 -5.39
N CYS A 203 -3.85 2.49 -6.49
CA CYS A 203 -3.42 3.16 -7.71
C CYS A 203 -3.83 4.64 -7.70
N PRO A 204 -3.01 5.54 -8.26
CA PRO A 204 -3.29 6.97 -8.28
C PRO A 204 -4.32 7.31 -9.36
N THR A 205 -4.39 6.47 -10.39
CA THR A 205 -5.33 6.59 -11.50
C THR A 205 -5.82 5.21 -11.94
N PRO A 206 -6.97 5.15 -12.61
CA PRO A 206 -7.49 3.99 -13.33
C PRO A 206 -6.53 3.32 -14.29
N GLU A 207 -5.85 4.12 -15.10
CA GLU A 207 -4.96 3.65 -16.14
C GLU A 207 -3.74 2.99 -15.51
N CYS A 208 -3.31 3.46 -14.32
CA CYS A 208 -2.28 2.75 -13.55
C CYS A 208 -2.73 1.34 -13.16
N PHE A 209 -3.99 1.19 -12.74
CA PHE A 209 -4.55 -0.10 -12.38
C PHE A 209 -4.66 -1.03 -13.60
N GLN A 210 -5.10 -0.50 -14.74
CA GLN A 210 -5.08 -1.24 -16.00
C GLN A 210 -3.67 -1.66 -16.39
N ASN A 211 -2.72 -0.73 -16.32
CA ASN A 211 -1.32 -0.99 -16.64
C ASN A 211 -0.71 -2.07 -15.72
N LEU A 212 -1.06 -2.06 -14.42
CA LEU A 212 -0.71 -3.13 -13.50
C LEU A 212 -1.28 -4.47 -13.94
N SER A 213 -2.56 -4.50 -14.29
CA SER A 213 -3.26 -5.71 -14.76
C SER A 213 -2.62 -6.29 -16.03
N VAL A 214 -2.29 -5.45 -17.00
CA VAL A 214 -1.58 -5.83 -18.23
C VAL A 214 -0.16 -6.32 -17.90
N SER A 215 0.57 -5.64 -17.02
CA SER A 215 1.91 -6.04 -16.59
C SER A 215 1.90 -7.39 -15.89
N LEU A 216 0.94 -7.61 -14.99
CA LEU A 216 0.74 -8.90 -14.33
C LEU A 216 0.37 -9.98 -15.34
N SER A 217 -0.58 -9.74 -16.24
CA SER A 217 -1.03 -10.74 -17.22
C SER A 217 0.07 -11.13 -18.20
N SER A 218 0.88 -10.17 -18.63
CA SER A 218 2.02 -10.40 -19.55
C SER A 218 3.26 -10.96 -18.87
N PHE A 219 3.32 -10.93 -17.53
CA PHE A 219 4.43 -11.53 -16.79
C PHE A 219 4.34 -13.06 -16.84
N ILE A 220 5.11 -13.60 -17.78
CA ILE A 220 5.43 -15.02 -17.90
C ILE A 220 6.76 -15.22 -17.18
N ASP A 221 6.73 -15.93 -16.06
CA ASP A 221 7.93 -16.50 -15.46
C ASP A 221 8.03 -17.95 -15.95
N ASP A 222 9.24 -18.40 -16.29
CA ASP A 222 9.49 -19.80 -16.66
C ASP A 222 9.24 -20.74 -15.48
N THR A 223 9.13 -20.19 -14.26
CA THR A 223 8.75 -20.93 -13.07
C THR A 223 7.22 -20.94 -12.90
N PRO A 224 6.58 -22.12 -12.77
CA PRO A 224 5.18 -22.17 -12.35
C PRO A 224 5.10 -21.51 -10.98
N THR A 225 4.39 -20.40 -10.88
CA THR A 225 4.37 -19.56 -9.67
C THR A 225 3.17 -19.92 -8.80
N PRO A 226 3.32 -20.76 -7.76
CA PRO A 226 2.20 -21.15 -6.89
C PRO A 226 1.77 -20.02 -5.94
N PHE A 227 2.60 -19.00 -5.73
CA PHE A 227 2.41 -18.08 -4.60
C PHE A 227 1.32 -17.03 -4.81
N TRP A 228 1.21 -16.45 -6.01
CA TRP A 228 0.15 -15.46 -6.31
C TRP A 228 -1.23 -16.05 -6.03
N ASN A 229 -1.46 -17.28 -6.52
CA ASN A 229 -2.72 -17.99 -6.37
C ASN A 229 -3.08 -18.32 -4.92
N SER A 230 -2.09 -18.41 -4.01
CA SER A 230 -2.32 -18.65 -2.57
C SER A 230 -2.78 -17.42 -1.78
N THR A 231 -2.93 -16.26 -2.43
CA THR A 231 -3.32 -15.02 -1.77
C THR A 231 -4.79 -15.08 -1.35
N ALA A 232 -5.06 -14.98 -0.05
CA ALA A 232 -6.40 -15.11 0.50
C ALA A 232 -7.21 -13.80 0.45
N SER A 233 -6.53 -12.65 0.63
CA SER A 233 -7.15 -11.33 0.74
C SER A 233 -6.54 -10.35 -0.26
N VAL A 234 -7.37 -9.70 -1.07
CA VAL A 234 -6.95 -8.66 -2.00
C VAL A 234 -7.84 -7.43 -1.85
N TRP A 235 -7.23 -6.28 -1.64
CA TRP A 235 -7.88 -4.98 -1.58
C TRP A 235 -7.36 -4.09 -2.70
N ILE A 236 -8.24 -3.57 -3.54
CA ILE A 236 -7.91 -2.65 -4.62
C ILE A 236 -8.66 -1.35 -4.39
N SER A 237 -7.91 -0.26 -4.32
CA SER A 237 -8.44 1.09 -4.34
C SER A 237 -7.74 1.91 -5.42
N THR A 238 -8.46 2.88 -5.97
CA THR A 238 -7.83 3.92 -6.78
C THR A 238 -8.39 5.28 -6.41
N ASN A 239 -7.65 6.35 -6.72
CA ASN A 239 -8.22 7.69 -6.59
C ASN A 239 -9.12 7.98 -7.79
N TRP A 240 -10.43 7.88 -7.57
CA TRP A 240 -11.47 8.02 -8.58
C TRP A 240 -11.90 9.47 -8.84
N GLY A 241 -11.27 10.46 -8.20
CA GLY A 241 -11.70 11.86 -8.27
C GLY A 241 -11.45 12.55 -9.62
N GLU A 242 -10.86 11.87 -10.60
CA GLU A 242 -10.55 12.42 -11.92
C GLU A 242 -11.39 11.79 -13.02
N GLU A 243 -11.69 12.59 -14.05
CA GLU A 243 -12.53 12.17 -15.17
C GLU A 243 -12.03 10.87 -15.83
N TRP A 244 -12.91 9.89 -15.93
CA TRP A 244 -12.76 8.64 -16.67
C TRP A 244 -13.14 8.86 -18.13
N THR A 245 -12.22 8.54 -19.03
CA THR A 245 -12.44 8.67 -20.49
C THR A 245 -12.75 7.35 -21.19
N SER A 246 -12.55 6.20 -20.53
CA SER A 246 -12.69 4.89 -21.16
C SER A 246 -13.58 3.94 -20.35
N THR A 247 -14.71 3.54 -20.95
CA THR A 247 -15.64 2.53 -20.43
C THR A 247 -15.11 1.11 -20.55
N SER A 248 -14.21 0.84 -21.52
CA SER A 248 -13.72 -0.50 -21.85
C SER A 248 -12.77 -1.12 -20.81
N LEU A 249 -12.45 -0.40 -19.74
CA LEU A 249 -11.36 -0.78 -18.84
C LEU A 249 -11.72 -1.90 -17.87
N LEU A 250 -12.98 -2.11 -17.50
CA LEU A 250 -13.29 -2.97 -16.35
C LEU A 250 -13.53 -4.45 -16.71
N SER A 251 -13.91 -4.77 -17.96
CA SER A 251 -14.26 -6.16 -18.36
C SER A 251 -13.12 -7.18 -18.26
N SER A 252 -11.86 -6.78 -18.45
CA SER A 252 -10.73 -7.72 -18.37
C SER A 252 -9.72 -7.39 -17.27
N THR A 253 -9.84 -6.20 -16.66
CA THR A 253 -8.82 -5.72 -15.74
C THR A 253 -8.82 -6.50 -14.44
N LEU A 254 -9.90 -7.16 -14.03
CA LEU A 254 -9.92 -7.98 -12.81
C LEU A 254 -9.54 -9.45 -13.03
N CYS A 255 -9.29 -9.88 -14.28
CA CYS A 255 -8.95 -11.27 -14.58
C CYS A 255 -7.56 -11.71 -14.09
N PHE A 256 -6.68 -10.77 -13.70
CA PHE A 256 -5.36 -11.11 -13.13
C PHE A 256 -5.43 -11.55 -11.66
N LEU A 257 -6.57 -11.31 -10.99
CA LEU A 257 -6.73 -11.61 -9.57
C LEU A 257 -6.47 -13.11 -9.29
N PRO A 258 -5.93 -13.44 -8.10
CA PRO A 258 -5.70 -14.84 -7.74
C PRO A 258 -7.00 -15.64 -7.64
N GLN A 259 -6.99 -16.90 -8.11
CA GLN A 259 -8.20 -17.72 -8.17
C GLN A 259 -8.71 -18.17 -6.79
N GLU A 260 -7.84 -18.26 -5.78
CA GLU A 260 -8.17 -18.71 -4.43
C GLU A 260 -8.50 -17.55 -3.47
N VAL A 261 -8.74 -16.34 -3.99
CA VAL A 261 -9.14 -15.20 -3.15
C VAL A 261 -10.47 -15.53 -2.45
N THR A 262 -10.50 -15.29 -1.14
CA THR A 262 -11.68 -15.49 -0.28
C THR A 262 -12.17 -14.21 0.36
N ASP A 263 -11.35 -13.16 0.37
CA ASP A 263 -11.65 -11.83 0.87
C ASP A 263 -11.26 -10.80 -0.20
N LEU A 264 -12.25 -10.15 -0.80
CA LEU A 264 -12.04 -9.21 -1.89
C LEU A 264 -12.60 -7.84 -1.50
N GLY A 265 -11.77 -6.82 -1.61
CA GLY A 265 -12.16 -5.42 -1.48
C GLY A 265 -11.89 -4.66 -2.77
N ILE A 266 -12.90 -3.98 -3.30
CA ILE A 266 -12.74 -3.16 -4.50
C ILE A 266 -13.44 -1.82 -4.27
N GLN A 267 -12.70 -0.74 -4.44
CA GLN A 267 -13.27 0.57 -4.66
C GLN A 267 -13.40 0.77 -6.17
N LEU A 268 -14.59 1.10 -6.67
CA LEU A 268 -14.90 1.39 -8.06
C LEU A 268 -15.07 2.91 -8.27
N PRO A 269 -15.02 3.41 -9.51
CA PRO A 269 -15.20 4.83 -9.80
C PRO A 269 -16.58 5.31 -9.37
N HIS A 270 -16.66 6.57 -8.96
CA HIS A 270 -17.96 7.23 -8.87
C HIS A 270 -18.56 7.41 -10.27
N THR A 271 -19.88 7.31 -10.40
CA THR A 271 -20.62 7.57 -11.65
C THR A 271 -20.36 8.98 -12.17
N THR A 272 -20.17 9.95 -11.28
CA THR A 272 -19.79 11.32 -11.63
C THR A 272 -18.33 11.46 -12.11
N ALA A 273 -17.49 10.45 -11.87
CA ALA A 273 -16.14 10.44 -12.40
C ALA A 273 -16.15 10.17 -13.91
N PHE A 274 -17.20 9.58 -14.46
CA PHE A 274 -17.28 9.36 -15.89
C PHE A 274 -17.63 10.65 -16.63
N GLY A 275 -16.96 10.90 -17.75
CA GLY A 275 -17.29 12.04 -18.60
C GLY A 275 -18.75 11.98 -19.07
N PRO A 276 -19.36 13.12 -19.45
CA PRO A 276 -20.78 13.20 -19.83
C PRO A 276 -21.18 12.35 -21.05
N SER A 277 -20.19 11.79 -21.77
CA SER A 277 -20.38 10.89 -22.90
C SER A 277 -20.62 9.43 -22.50
N VAL A 278 -20.33 9.05 -21.26
CA VAL A 278 -20.47 7.67 -20.79
C VAL A 278 -21.86 7.48 -20.20
N LYS A 279 -22.63 6.55 -20.75
CA LYS A 279 -23.90 6.14 -20.15
C LYS A 279 -23.61 5.20 -18.98
N PRO A 280 -24.36 5.31 -17.86
CA PRO A 280 -24.26 4.37 -16.76
C PRO A 280 -24.33 2.90 -17.20
N ASP A 281 -25.23 2.57 -18.14
CA ASP A 281 -25.46 1.20 -18.64
C ASP A 281 -24.26 0.58 -19.38
N ASP A 282 -23.33 1.42 -19.85
CA ASP A 282 -22.11 0.96 -20.52
C ASP A 282 -21.05 0.49 -19.50
N MET A 283 -21.26 0.72 -18.21
CA MET A 283 -20.31 0.39 -17.16
C MET A 283 -20.47 -1.08 -16.75
N LYS A 284 -19.50 -1.93 -17.10
CA LYS A 284 -19.53 -3.35 -16.72
C LYS A 284 -18.31 -3.74 -15.91
N VAL A 285 -18.54 -4.30 -14.73
CA VAL A 285 -17.50 -4.98 -13.95
C VAL A 285 -17.64 -6.46 -14.19
N GLU A 286 -16.60 -7.06 -14.72
CA GLU A 286 -16.53 -8.51 -14.90
C GLU A 286 -15.53 -9.06 -13.89
N ILE A 287 -16.06 -9.76 -12.89
CA ILE A 287 -15.27 -10.60 -12.00
C ILE A 287 -15.61 -12.05 -12.38
N PRO A 288 -14.61 -12.92 -12.62
CA PRO A 288 -14.86 -14.31 -12.95
C PRO A 288 -15.82 -14.95 -11.93
N SER A 289 -16.89 -15.58 -12.41
CA SER A 289 -17.91 -16.16 -11.53
C SER A 289 -17.35 -17.24 -10.60
N SER A 290 -16.33 -17.98 -11.03
CA SER A 290 -15.59 -18.93 -10.20
C SER A 290 -14.91 -18.27 -9.00
N MET A 291 -14.38 -17.05 -9.17
CA MET A 291 -13.80 -16.28 -8.08
C MET A 291 -14.88 -15.79 -7.13
N LEU A 292 -15.97 -15.21 -7.64
CA LEU A 292 -17.11 -14.76 -6.84
C LEU A 292 -17.70 -15.89 -5.97
N GLN A 293 -17.77 -17.11 -6.51
CA GLN A 293 -18.22 -18.29 -5.77
C GLN A 293 -17.30 -18.65 -4.60
N ASN A 294 -16.00 -18.35 -4.67
CA ASN A 294 -15.03 -18.63 -3.61
C ASN A 294 -15.02 -17.56 -2.50
N LEU A 295 -15.60 -16.38 -2.74
CA LEU A 295 -15.60 -15.29 -1.78
C LEU A 295 -16.40 -15.63 -0.53
N THR A 296 -15.77 -15.40 0.62
CA THR A 296 -16.39 -15.44 1.95
C THR A 296 -16.59 -14.04 2.52
N SER A 297 -15.83 -13.07 2.04
CA SER A 297 -15.93 -11.65 2.38
C SER A 297 -15.80 -10.83 1.10
N PHE A 298 -16.71 -9.89 0.90
CA PHE A 298 -16.72 -9.00 -0.25
C PHE A 298 -17.04 -7.58 0.20
N ASN A 299 -16.14 -6.66 -0.09
CA ASN A 299 -16.30 -5.24 0.19
C ASN A 299 -16.27 -4.48 -1.13
N LEU A 300 -17.35 -3.80 -1.45
CA LEU A 300 -17.50 -3.03 -2.67
C LEU A 300 -17.83 -1.58 -2.31
N THR A 301 -16.96 -0.66 -2.68
CA THR A 301 -17.24 0.79 -2.58
C THR A 301 -17.47 1.34 -3.97
N CYS A 302 -18.69 1.75 -4.31
CA CYS A 302 -19.04 2.27 -5.64
C CYS A 302 -20.28 3.15 -5.56
N SER A 303 -20.46 4.14 -6.44
CA SER A 303 -21.75 4.87 -6.53
C SER A 303 -22.59 4.35 -7.70
N TRP A 304 -22.52 3.04 -7.95
CA TRP A 304 -23.16 2.41 -9.10
C TRP A 304 -24.58 1.98 -8.74
N THR A 305 -25.44 1.83 -9.76
CA THR A 305 -26.80 1.35 -9.57
C THR A 305 -26.82 -0.15 -9.26
N ALA A 306 -27.93 -0.62 -8.70
CA ALA A 306 -28.11 -2.01 -8.35
C ALA A 306 -28.02 -2.97 -9.54
N SER A 307 -28.42 -2.53 -10.74
CA SER A 307 -28.30 -3.32 -11.98
C SER A 307 -26.86 -3.75 -12.29
N HIS A 308 -25.86 -3.07 -11.73
CA HIS A 308 -24.45 -3.44 -11.86
C HIS A 308 -23.94 -4.35 -10.73
N ILE A 309 -24.44 -4.14 -9.51
CA ILE A 309 -23.95 -4.82 -8.30
C ILE A 309 -24.61 -6.19 -8.15
N LEU A 310 -25.92 -6.26 -8.38
CA LEU A 310 -26.73 -7.45 -8.20
C LEU A 310 -26.30 -8.64 -9.08
N PRO A 311 -25.95 -8.46 -10.38
CA PRO A 311 -25.38 -9.53 -11.18
C PRO A 311 -24.05 -10.09 -10.65
N LEU A 312 -23.28 -9.33 -9.88
CA LEU A 312 -22.07 -9.86 -9.23
C LEU A 312 -22.47 -10.72 -8.02
N LEU A 313 -23.37 -10.22 -7.19
CA LEU A 313 -23.80 -10.90 -5.96
C LEU A 313 -24.50 -12.23 -6.23
N GLN A 314 -25.19 -12.39 -7.38
CA GLN A 314 -25.85 -13.66 -7.74
C GLN A 314 -24.89 -14.86 -7.78
N HIS A 315 -23.59 -14.62 -7.99
CA HIS A 315 -22.57 -15.66 -8.04
C HIS A 315 -21.91 -15.93 -6.67
N CYS A 316 -22.14 -15.08 -5.67
CA CYS A 316 -21.48 -15.12 -4.37
C CYS A 316 -22.15 -16.10 -3.38
N THR A 317 -22.14 -17.40 -3.70
CA THR A 317 -22.87 -18.43 -2.92
C THR A 317 -22.27 -18.75 -1.55
N ASN A 318 -20.97 -18.53 -1.35
CA ASN A 318 -20.26 -18.81 -0.09
C ASN A 318 -20.05 -17.56 0.79
N LEU A 319 -20.62 -16.42 0.39
CA LEU A 319 -20.39 -15.13 1.03
C LEU A 319 -20.95 -15.11 2.45
N ARG A 320 -20.15 -14.63 3.41
CA ARG A 320 -20.48 -14.51 4.83
C ARG A 320 -20.50 -13.07 5.31
N PHE A 321 -19.60 -12.25 4.77
CA PHE A 321 -19.48 -10.83 5.07
C PHE A 321 -19.64 -10.04 3.78
N LEU A 322 -20.55 -9.08 3.77
CA LEU A 322 -20.76 -8.18 2.65
C LEU A 322 -20.78 -6.74 3.17
N THR A 323 -19.91 -5.92 2.60
CA THR A 323 -19.94 -4.47 2.79
C THR A 323 -20.19 -3.82 1.44
N LEU A 324 -21.28 -3.06 1.32
CA LEU A 324 -21.57 -2.21 0.18
C LEU A 324 -21.50 -0.77 0.65
N ASP A 325 -20.59 0.02 0.09
CA ASP A 325 -20.46 1.45 0.38
C ASP A 325 -20.81 2.25 -0.88
N PHE A 326 -21.93 2.97 -0.83
CA PHE A 326 -22.47 3.72 -1.96
C PHE A 326 -21.84 5.13 -2.12
N GLY A 327 -20.80 5.44 -1.35
CA GLY A 327 -20.02 6.67 -1.45
C GLY A 327 -20.78 7.91 -1.02
N LEU A 328 -21.15 8.78 -1.95
CA LEU A 328 -21.84 10.05 -1.66
C LEU A 328 -23.38 9.94 -1.74
N GLY A 329 -23.93 8.73 -1.88
CA GLY A 329 -25.38 8.51 -1.92
C GLY A 329 -26.05 9.00 -3.20
N TYR A 330 -25.30 9.33 -4.26
CA TYR A 330 -25.91 9.78 -5.51
C TYR A 330 -26.45 8.60 -6.31
N SER A 331 -27.76 8.37 -6.17
CA SER A 331 -28.62 7.58 -7.06
C SER A 331 -28.14 6.14 -7.27
N ALA A 332 -28.45 5.28 -6.30
CA ALA A 332 -28.72 3.88 -6.62
C ALA A 332 -30.16 3.75 -7.16
N ASN A 333 -30.54 4.59 -8.14
CA ASN A 333 -31.88 4.50 -8.71
C ASN A 333 -32.01 3.16 -9.43
N TRP A 334 -33.06 2.42 -9.07
CA TRP A 334 -33.33 1.09 -9.59
C TRP A 334 -34.18 1.30 -10.83
N ASP A 335 -33.58 1.15 -12.01
CA ASP A 335 -34.33 1.26 -13.26
C ASP A 335 -35.28 0.06 -13.36
N GLU A 336 -36.58 0.31 -13.14
CA GLU A 336 -37.63 -0.71 -13.22
C GLU A 336 -37.78 -1.28 -14.64
N ASP A 337 -37.33 -0.53 -15.65
CA ASP A 337 -37.38 -0.96 -17.05
C ASP A 337 -36.21 -1.89 -17.43
N ASP A 338 -35.21 -2.07 -16.55
CA ASP A 338 -34.10 -2.98 -16.79
C ASP A 338 -34.56 -4.46 -16.76
N ALA A 339 -34.30 -5.18 -17.85
CA ALA A 339 -34.75 -6.57 -18.00
C ALA A 339 -34.15 -7.52 -16.95
N PHE A 340 -32.92 -7.27 -16.49
CA PHE A 340 -32.33 -8.04 -15.40
C PHE A 340 -33.03 -7.72 -14.08
N MET A 341 -33.36 -6.46 -13.83
CA MET A 341 -34.13 -6.05 -12.67
C MET A 341 -35.52 -6.71 -12.64
N GLN A 342 -36.24 -6.77 -13.76
CA GLN A 342 -37.54 -7.46 -13.83
C GLN A 342 -37.42 -8.93 -13.42
N SER A 343 -36.40 -9.65 -13.92
CA SER A 343 -36.16 -11.04 -13.52
C SER A 343 -35.76 -11.19 -12.04
N THR A 344 -35.03 -10.20 -11.52
CA THR A 344 -34.54 -10.19 -10.14
C THR A 344 -35.64 -9.82 -9.16
N VAL A 345 -36.61 -9.00 -9.55
CA VAL A 345 -37.80 -8.66 -8.76
C VAL A 345 -38.62 -9.92 -8.48
N GLU A 346 -38.74 -10.81 -9.46
CA GLU A 346 -39.50 -12.06 -9.28
C GLU A 346 -38.75 -13.07 -8.39
N CYS A 347 -37.45 -13.24 -8.60
CA CYS A 347 -36.70 -14.33 -7.96
C CYS A 347 -35.94 -13.92 -6.69
N GLY A 348 -35.55 -12.65 -6.57
CA GLY A 348 -34.58 -12.15 -5.61
C GLY A 348 -33.19 -12.77 -5.77
N ILE A 349 -32.21 -12.21 -5.08
CA ILE A 349 -30.85 -12.73 -4.96
C ILE A 349 -30.68 -13.39 -3.61
N VAL A 350 -30.50 -14.71 -3.62
CA VAL A 350 -30.32 -15.50 -2.42
C VAL A 350 -28.83 -15.55 -2.07
N LEU A 351 -28.48 -15.02 -0.89
CA LEU A 351 -27.14 -15.14 -0.31
C LEU A 351 -27.23 -16.07 0.90
N PRO A 352 -27.20 -17.40 0.69
CA PRO A 352 -27.63 -18.38 1.69
C PRO A 352 -26.74 -18.43 2.92
N ASN A 353 -25.49 -18.01 2.80
CA ASN A 353 -24.48 -18.06 3.85
C ASN A 353 -24.16 -16.68 4.47
N LEU A 354 -24.80 -15.61 4.01
CA LEU A 354 -24.48 -14.25 4.44
C LEU A 354 -24.92 -14.04 5.89
N ARG A 355 -23.97 -13.68 6.75
CA ARG A 355 -24.20 -13.49 8.19
C ARG A 355 -24.16 -12.03 8.58
N THR A 356 -23.31 -11.24 7.93
CA THR A 356 -23.11 -9.84 8.26
C THR A 356 -23.22 -9.02 6.99
N LEU A 357 -24.11 -8.03 7.01
CA LEU A 357 -24.33 -7.07 5.93
C LEU A 357 -24.14 -5.65 6.46
N PHE A 358 -23.17 -4.94 5.88
CA PHE A 358 -22.96 -3.51 6.08
C PHE A 358 -23.36 -2.76 4.81
N LEU A 359 -24.35 -1.89 4.91
CA LEU A 359 -24.75 -0.96 3.85
C LEU A 359 -24.35 0.44 4.30
N ASN A 360 -23.35 1.01 3.65
CA ASN A 360 -22.82 2.32 3.99
C ASN A 360 -23.19 3.35 2.94
N ASN A 361 -23.50 4.56 3.41
CA ASN A 361 -23.87 5.68 2.57
C ASN A 361 -25.03 5.39 1.60
N ILE A 362 -25.96 4.52 1.99
CA ILE A 362 -27.12 4.20 1.15
C ILE A 362 -28.04 5.42 1.05
N ASP A 363 -28.62 5.61 -0.13
CA ASP A 363 -29.67 6.59 -0.38
C ASP A 363 -31.00 6.07 0.18
N VAL A 364 -31.82 6.96 0.74
CA VAL A 364 -33.06 6.55 1.41
C VAL A 364 -34.04 5.87 0.46
N ASP A 365 -34.18 6.35 -0.78
CA ASP A 365 -35.12 5.75 -1.74
C ASP A 365 -34.69 4.33 -2.15
N SER A 366 -33.38 4.04 -2.04
CA SER A 366 -32.81 2.73 -2.38
C SER A 366 -33.12 1.62 -1.37
N VAL A 367 -33.64 1.97 -0.18
CA VAL A 367 -34.04 0.98 0.83
C VAL A 367 -35.22 0.13 0.37
N GLY A 368 -36.09 0.68 -0.50
CA GLY A 368 -37.24 -0.02 -1.07
C GLY A 368 -36.87 -1.30 -1.81
N SER A 369 -35.61 -1.42 -2.21
CA SER A 369 -35.08 -2.51 -3.02
C SER A 369 -34.28 -3.55 -2.22
N LEU A 370 -34.08 -3.34 -0.91
CA LEU A 370 -33.50 -4.36 -0.03
C LEU A 370 -34.25 -5.70 -0.02
N PRO A 371 -35.58 -5.77 -0.18
CA PRO A 371 -36.31 -7.04 -0.31
C PRO A 371 -35.83 -7.92 -1.46
N LEU A 372 -35.10 -7.37 -2.44
CA LEU A 372 -34.48 -8.15 -3.51
C LEU A 372 -33.34 -9.03 -3.00
N LEU A 373 -32.76 -8.75 -1.82
CA LEU A 373 -31.77 -9.59 -1.18
C LEU A 373 -32.45 -10.57 -0.21
N LYS A 374 -32.40 -11.86 -0.53
CA LYS A 374 -32.90 -12.95 0.32
C LYS A 374 -31.76 -13.48 1.19
N LEU A 375 -31.80 -13.14 2.49
CA LEU A 375 -30.68 -13.33 3.42
C LEU A 375 -31.03 -14.27 4.59
N PRO A 376 -31.27 -15.58 4.35
CA PRO A 376 -31.83 -16.49 5.36
C PRO A 376 -30.89 -16.75 6.56
N ALA A 377 -29.60 -16.46 6.43
CA ALA A 377 -28.60 -16.66 7.48
C ALA A 377 -28.12 -15.37 8.15
N LEU A 378 -28.77 -14.23 7.86
CA LEU A 378 -28.35 -12.92 8.36
C LEU A 378 -28.44 -12.86 9.89
N ARG A 379 -27.40 -12.32 10.52
CA ARG A 379 -27.27 -12.15 11.97
C ARG A 379 -27.02 -10.71 12.37
N GLU A 380 -26.30 -10.00 11.53
CA GLU A 380 -25.90 -8.62 11.76
C GLU A 380 -26.19 -7.81 10.51
N LEU A 381 -26.94 -6.73 10.72
CA LEU A 381 -27.29 -5.76 9.70
C LEU A 381 -26.92 -4.39 10.25
N SER A 382 -26.14 -3.65 9.47
CA SER A 382 -25.82 -2.26 9.74
C SER A 382 -26.11 -1.44 8.50
N ILE A 383 -26.92 -0.40 8.68
CA ILE A 383 -27.28 0.51 7.60
C ILE A 383 -26.89 1.91 8.04
N SER A 384 -26.10 2.59 7.22
CA SER A 384 -25.81 4.01 7.37
C SER A 384 -26.20 4.75 6.10
N PHE A 385 -26.89 5.87 6.29
CA PHE A 385 -27.36 6.73 5.21
C PHE A 385 -26.32 7.78 4.85
N GLY A 386 -26.21 8.09 3.56
CA GLY A 386 -25.18 8.98 3.03
C GLY A 386 -25.44 10.46 3.32
N LEU A 387 -24.40 11.30 3.18
CA LEU A 387 -24.51 12.75 3.34
C LEU A 387 -25.38 13.45 2.27
N GLY A 388 -25.61 12.79 1.12
CA GLY A 388 -26.47 13.32 0.05
C GLY A 388 -27.88 13.66 0.54
N ASP A 389 -28.40 12.83 1.45
CA ASP A 389 -29.69 13.00 2.10
C ASP A 389 -29.72 14.24 3.02
N TRP A 390 -28.57 14.62 3.58
CA TRP A 390 -28.45 15.70 4.56
C TRP A 390 -28.21 17.07 3.94
N HIS A 391 -28.32 17.22 2.61
CA HIS A 391 -28.04 18.50 1.97
C HIS A 391 -29.10 19.55 2.40
N PRO A 392 -28.75 20.55 3.23
CA PRO A 392 -29.72 21.46 3.85
C PRO A 392 -30.47 22.33 2.83
N TYR A 393 -30.00 22.34 1.59
CA TYR A 393 -30.60 23.07 0.48
C TYR A 393 -31.77 22.33 -0.19
N CYS A 394 -31.96 21.03 0.07
CA CYS A 394 -33.12 20.30 -0.44
C CYS A 394 -34.40 20.55 0.39
N GLY A 395 -34.29 21.25 1.53
CA GLY A 395 -35.41 21.93 2.22
C GLY A 395 -36.52 21.05 2.80
N LEU A 396 -36.51 19.74 2.53
CA LEU A 396 -37.47 18.80 3.07
C LEU A 396 -36.76 17.93 4.11
N PRO A 397 -37.26 17.88 5.37
CA PRO A 397 -36.79 16.89 6.32
C PRO A 397 -36.98 15.50 5.70
N LEU A 398 -36.01 14.60 5.91
CA LEU A 398 -36.19 13.18 5.61
C LEU A 398 -37.34 12.65 6.46
N GLU A 399 -38.54 12.66 5.90
CA GLU A 399 -39.66 11.93 6.45
C GLU A 399 -39.55 10.51 5.92
N MET A 400 -39.28 9.55 6.82
CA MET A 400 -39.51 8.14 6.52
C MET A 400 -40.99 8.01 6.13
N THR A 401 -41.24 7.82 4.84
CA THR A 401 -42.60 7.62 4.36
C THR A 401 -43.12 6.27 4.88
N PRO A 402 -44.45 6.11 5.06
CA PRO A 402 -45.01 4.84 5.47
C PRO A 402 -44.63 3.67 4.54
N THR A 403 -44.48 3.94 3.24
CA THR A 403 -44.07 2.96 2.22
C THR A 403 -42.63 2.49 2.41
N LEU A 404 -41.73 3.41 2.77
CA LEU A 404 -40.35 3.07 3.08
C LEU A 404 -40.26 2.24 4.37
N GLY A 405 -41.01 2.66 5.39
CA GLY A 405 -41.11 1.94 6.66
C GLY A 405 -41.64 0.52 6.48
N SER A 406 -42.64 0.31 5.62
CA SER A 406 -43.15 -1.02 5.31
C SER A 406 -42.13 -1.86 4.56
N ALA A 407 -41.50 -1.33 3.50
CA ALA A 407 -40.48 -2.08 2.74
C ALA A 407 -39.30 -2.52 3.62
N PHE A 408 -38.86 -1.65 4.53
CA PHE A 408 -37.80 -1.98 5.47
C PHE A 408 -38.24 -3.05 6.49
N SER A 409 -39.48 -2.94 7.00
CA SER A 409 -40.06 -3.96 7.90
C SER A 409 -40.20 -5.32 7.21
N ASP A 410 -40.60 -5.34 5.93
CA ASP A 410 -40.75 -6.56 5.14
C ASP A 410 -39.38 -7.23 4.92
N PHE A 411 -38.35 -6.44 4.62
CA PHE A 411 -36.97 -6.92 4.56
C PHE A 411 -36.51 -7.55 5.89
N LEU A 412 -36.72 -6.87 7.02
CA LEU A 412 -36.30 -7.36 8.35
C LEU A 412 -37.06 -8.61 8.80
N SER A 413 -38.33 -8.73 8.43
CA SER A 413 -39.15 -9.91 8.74
C SER A 413 -38.84 -11.12 7.86
N GLY A 414 -37.97 -10.96 6.86
CA GLY A 414 -37.65 -11.99 5.89
C GLY A 414 -38.87 -12.36 5.05
N GLY A 415 -39.76 -11.39 4.81
CA GLY A 415 -41.06 -11.60 4.18
C GLY A 415 -40.94 -12.45 2.92
N SER A 416 -41.82 -13.44 2.78
CA SER A 416 -42.09 -13.96 1.45
C SER A 416 -42.65 -12.79 0.67
N VAL A 417 -42.02 -12.42 -0.44
CA VAL A 417 -42.67 -11.59 -1.45
C VAL A 417 -43.84 -12.42 -1.95
N ASP A 418 -44.96 -12.36 -1.23
CA ASP A 418 -46.22 -12.87 -1.71
C ASP A 418 -46.51 -12.00 -2.92
N THR A 419 -46.32 -12.58 -4.11
CA THR A 419 -46.39 -11.89 -5.39
C THR A 419 -47.60 -10.96 -5.38
N PRO A 420 -47.41 -9.66 -5.63
CA PRO A 420 -48.51 -8.70 -5.56
C PRO A 420 -49.65 -9.22 -6.43
N SER A 421 -50.79 -9.46 -5.79
CA SER A 421 -52.00 -9.87 -6.47
C SER A 421 -52.33 -8.77 -7.46
N THR A 422 -52.14 -9.06 -8.74
CA THR A 422 -52.42 -8.18 -9.90
C THR A 422 -53.63 -7.29 -9.63
N LEU A 423 -53.38 -5.97 -9.52
CA LEU A 423 -54.39 -4.91 -9.55
C LEU A 423 -54.60 -4.44 -10.98
#